data_AF-A0A9E5X857-F1
#
_entry.id   AF-A0A9E5X857-F1
#
_cell.length_a   1.000
_cell.length_b   1.000
_cell.length_c   1.000
_cell.angle_alpha   90.00
_cell.angle_beta   90.00
_cell.angle_gamma   90.00
#
_symmetry.space_group_name_H-M   'P 1'
#
loop_
_entity.id
_entity.type
_entity.pdbx_description
1 polymer ?
#
loop_
_entity_poly.entity_id
_entity_poly.type
_entity_poly.pdbx_seq_one_letter_code
_entity_poly.pdbx_strand_id
1 'polypeptide(L)'
;MADTDKSLDDLLEELAEVQGRLLELPSDAFAERFGLQKRQDALREQTARFARDWDLDRSSEDLLAELVSLQARVKSIDSLRINTAAQQFSSDGSIGPIGDGGGAIRLNQGIADAQGVGELQARIGRIKAILTDRGVDFDTR
;
A
#
# COMPACT_ATOMS: atom_id res chain seq x y z
N MET A 1 36.36 7.43 -0.10
CA MET A 1 36.06 6.02 -0.42
C MET A 1 35.59 5.34 0.84
N ALA A 2 34.30 5.01 0.90
CA ALA A 2 33.63 3.98 1.71
C ALA A 2 32.14 4.38 1.81
N ASP A 3 31.45 4.38 0.67
CA ASP A 3 30.00 4.15 0.72
C ASP A 3 29.89 2.64 0.90
N THR A 4 29.89 2.21 2.16
CA THR A 4 29.60 0.81 2.49
C THR A 4 28.11 0.67 2.20
N ASP A 5 27.75 0.00 1.10
CA ASP A 5 26.37 -0.40 0.84
C ASP A 5 25.87 -1.16 2.08
N LYS A 6 25.05 -0.49 2.90
CA LYS A 6 24.43 -1.10 4.09
C LYS A 6 23.55 -2.25 3.62
N SER A 7 23.68 -3.40 4.25
CA SER A 7 22.85 -4.56 3.92
C SER A 7 21.39 -4.32 4.37
N LEU A 8 20.46 -5.13 3.84
CA LEU A 8 19.06 -5.07 4.24
C LEU A 8 18.89 -5.26 5.76
N ASP A 9 19.64 -6.18 6.35
CA ASP A 9 19.59 -6.48 7.78
C ASP A 9 20.05 -5.27 8.61
N ASP A 10 21.12 -4.58 8.17
CA ASP A 10 21.60 -3.35 8.83
C ASP A 10 20.55 -2.23 8.80
N LEU A 11 19.85 -2.08 7.66
CA LEU A 11 18.79 -1.08 7.52
C LEU A 11 17.56 -1.41 8.36
N LEU A 12 17.22 -2.70 8.50
CA LEU A 12 16.10 -3.17 9.32
C LEU A 12 16.40 -2.99 10.82
N GLU A 13 17.63 -3.28 11.24
CA GLU A 13 18.08 -3.05 12.62
C GLU A 13 18.04 -1.57 12.98
N GLU A 14 18.53 -0.69 12.10
CA GLU A 14 18.49 0.76 12.31
C GLU A 14 17.05 1.30 12.33
N LEU A 15 16.15 0.72 11.52
CA LEU A 15 14.73 1.09 11.51
C LEU A 15 14.02 0.66 12.81
N ALA A 16 14.35 -0.51 13.35
CA ALA A 16 13.85 -0.97 14.65
C ALA A 16 14.35 -0.09 15.79
N GLU A 17 15.62 0.33 15.76
CA GLU A 17 16.19 1.25 16.76
C GLU A 17 15.49 2.63 16.73
N VAL A 18 15.26 3.19 15.53
CA VAL A 18 14.53 4.45 15.38
C VAL A 18 13.08 4.34 15.86
N GLN A 19 12.41 3.21 15.61
CA GLN A 19 11.06 2.95 16.14
C GLN A 19 11.05 2.87 17.67
N GLY A 20 12.02 2.18 18.27
CA GLY A 20 12.16 2.12 19.73
C GLY A 20 12.29 3.51 20.34
N ARG A 21 13.18 4.34 19.79
CA ARG A 21 13.35 5.73 20.26
C ARG A 21 12.10 6.59 20.09
N LEU A 22 11.36 6.44 19.00
CA LEU A 22 10.10 7.16 18.77
C LEU A 22 9.00 6.79 19.78
N LEU A 23 8.99 5.55 20.25
CA LEU A 23 8.06 5.05 21.28
C LEU A 23 8.42 5.53 22.68
N GLU A 24 9.71 5.64 22.98
CA GLU A 24 10.22 6.08 24.29
C GLU A 24 10.18 7.61 24.45
N LEU A 25 10.11 8.36 23.36
CA LEU A 25 10.07 9.81 23.38
C LEU A 25 8.79 10.36 24.02
N PRO A 26 8.90 11.29 25.00
CA PRO A 26 7.75 11.98 25.54
C PRO A 26 7.06 12.86 24.47
N SER A 27 5.78 13.15 24.70
CA SER A 27 4.91 13.79 23.71
C SER A 27 5.29 15.24 23.37
N ASP A 28 6.07 15.89 24.23
CA ASP A 28 6.55 17.27 24.11
C ASP A 28 7.91 17.42 23.39
N ALA A 29 8.61 16.31 23.13
CA ALA A 29 9.89 16.30 22.41
C ALA A 29 9.70 16.38 20.87
N PHE A 30 9.06 17.45 20.40
CA PHE A 30 8.65 17.63 19.00
C PHE A 30 9.83 17.63 18.01
N ALA A 31 10.90 18.39 18.30
CA ALA A 31 12.05 18.51 17.41
C ALA A 31 12.78 17.17 17.23
N GLU A 32 12.89 16.41 18.33
CA GLU A 32 13.57 15.10 18.36
C GLU A 32 12.73 14.03 17.65
N ARG A 33 11.41 14.06 17.84
CA ARG A 33 10.44 13.23 17.10
C ARG A 33 10.47 13.51 15.60
N PHE A 34 10.50 14.78 15.19
CA PHE A 34 10.58 15.15 13.78
C PHE A 34 11.89 14.68 13.12
N GLY A 35 13.02 14.79 13.84
CA GLY A 35 14.31 14.28 13.38
C GLY A 35 14.30 12.77 13.16
N LEU A 36 13.73 12.01 14.10
CA LEU A 36 13.61 10.56 13.98
C LEU A 36 12.61 10.14 12.90
N GLN A 37 11.51 10.87 12.71
CA GLN A 37 10.57 10.61 11.60
C GLN A 37 11.25 10.79 10.24
N LYS A 38 12.01 11.88 10.05
CA LYS A 38 12.81 12.06 8.82
C LYS A 38 13.80 10.90 8.60
N ARG A 39 14.45 10.43 9.66
CA ARG A 39 15.39 9.31 9.57
C ARG A 39 14.66 8.01 9.24
N GLN A 40 13.49 7.77 9.82
CA GLN A 40 12.63 6.64 9.48
C GLN A 40 12.21 6.66 8.01
N ASP A 41 11.82 7.82 7.48
CA ASP A 41 11.44 7.95 6.07
C ASP A 41 12.64 7.68 5.14
N ALA A 42 13.83 8.20 5.47
CA ALA A 42 15.05 7.95 4.71
C ALA A 42 15.47 6.46 4.76
N LEU A 43 15.29 5.78 5.89
CA LEU A 43 15.56 4.35 6.02
C LEU A 43 14.56 3.54 5.19
N ARG A 44 13.26 3.88 5.25
CA ARG A 44 12.22 3.25 4.42
C ARG A 44 12.51 3.40 2.93
N GLU A 45 12.97 4.57 2.48
CA GLU A 45 13.35 4.78 1.09
C GLU A 45 14.55 3.92 0.67
N GLN A 46 15.54 3.75 1.55
CA GLN A 46 16.69 2.87 1.31
C GLN A 46 16.27 1.39 1.27
N THR A 47 15.44 0.94 2.22
CA THR A 47 14.89 -0.42 2.22
C THR A 47 14.00 -0.69 1.00
N ALA A 48 13.30 0.32 0.48
CA ALA A 48 12.49 0.21 -0.73
C ALA A 48 13.33 -0.12 -1.98
N ARG A 49 14.65 0.18 -1.98
CA ARG A 49 15.56 -0.23 -3.07
C ARG A 49 15.73 -1.75 -3.10
N PHE A 50 15.95 -2.38 -1.94
CA PHE A 50 16.02 -3.85 -1.82
C PHE A 50 14.71 -4.56 -2.21
N ALA A 51 13.56 -3.96 -1.92
CA ALA A 51 12.27 -4.51 -2.37
C ALA A 51 12.09 -4.41 -3.91
N ARG A 52 12.71 -3.41 -4.54
CA ARG A 52 12.76 -3.27 -6.01
C ARG A 52 13.67 -4.33 -6.63
N ASP A 53 14.80 -4.60 -5.99
CA ASP A 53 15.78 -5.60 -6.44
C ASP A 53 15.21 -7.03 -6.38
N TRP A 54 14.45 -7.37 -5.35
CA TRP A 54 13.81 -8.70 -5.26
C TRP A 54 12.81 -8.99 -6.38
N ASP A 55 11.97 -8.02 -6.76
CA ASP A 55 11.04 -8.23 -7.89
C ASP A 55 11.77 -8.25 -9.25
N LEU A 56 12.89 -7.54 -9.37
CA LEU A 56 13.75 -7.58 -10.56
C LEU A 56 14.45 -8.94 -10.74
N ASP A 57 14.69 -9.67 -9.65
CA ASP A 57 15.26 -11.02 -9.69
C ASP A 57 14.22 -12.13 -9.91
N ARG A 58 12.94 -11.83 -9.69
CA ARG A 58 11.85 -12.80 -9.89
C ARG A 58 11.56 -13.05 -11.35
N SER A 59 11.12 -14.26 -11.66
CA SER A 59 10.72 -14.63 -13.02
C SER A 59 9.50 -13.81 -13.48
N SER A 60 9.41 -13.54 -14.79
CA SER A 60 8.23 -12.86 -15.34
C SER A 60 6.95 -13.67 -15.15
N GLU A 61 7.04 -15.00 -15.04
CA GLU A 61 5.90 -15.88 -14.78
C GLU A 61 5.35 -15.69 -13.35
N ASP A 62 6.23 -15.61 -12.35
CA ASP A 62 5.83 -15.35 -10.96
C ASP A 62 5.18 -13.96 -10.81
N LEU A 63 5.73 -12.97 -11.51
CA LEU A 63 5.18 -11.61 -11.53
C LEU A 63 3.81 -11.56 -12.22
N LEU A 64 3.61 -12.30 -13.32
CA LEU A 64 2.31 -12.43 -13.98
C LEU A 64 1.29 -13.14 -13.08
N ALA A 65 1.67 -14.21 -12.40
CA ALA A 65 0.79 -14.93 -11.49
C ALA A 65 0.34 -14.03 -10.32
N GLU A 66 1.27 -13.25 -9.76
CA GLU A 66 0.96 -12.27 -8.73
C GLU A 66 0.06 -11.15 -9.27
N LEU A 67 0.34 -10.63 -10.47
CA LEU A 67 -0.47 -9.59 -11.10
C LEU A 67 -1.93 -10.03 -11.25
N VAL A 68 -2.17 -11.25 -11.73
CA VAL A 68 -3.52 -11.82 -11.87
C VAL A 68 -4.20 -11.97 -10.51
N SER A 69 -3.48 -12.47 -9.51
CA SER A 69 -4.01 -12.62 -8.14
C SER A 69 -4.42 -11.28 -7.53
N LEU A 70 -3.58 -10.26 -7.67
CA LEU A 70 -3.85 -8.91 -7.16
C LEU A 70 -5.04 -8.26 -7.87
N GLN A 71 -5.14 -8.39 -9.19
CA GLN A 71 -6.29 -7.89 -9.95
C GLN A 71 -7.60 -8.58 -9.53
N ALA A 72 -7.57 -9.91 -9.31
CA ALA A 72 -8.73 -10.64 -8.82
C ALA A 72 -9.14 -10.15 -7.42
N ARG A 73 -8.17 -9.86 -6.55
CA ARG A 73 -8.41 -9.34 -5.21
C ARG A 73 -9.05 -7.95 -5.23
N VAL A 74 -8.56 -7.04 -6.08
CA VAL A 74 -9.19 -5.72 -6.28
C VAL A 74 -10.63 -5.86 -6.80
N LYS A 75 -10.86 -6.70 -7.82
CA LYS A 75 -12.21 -6.97 -8.33
C LYS A 75 -13.16 -7.52 -7.26
N SER A 76 -12.64 -8.38 -6.37
CA SER A 76 -13.45 -8.94 -5.27
C SER A 76 -13.84 -7.88 -4.24
N ILE A 77 -12.96 -6.92 -3.97
CA ILE A 77 -13.26 -5.80 -3.07
C ILE A 77 -14.29 -4.88 -3.72
N ASP A 78 -14.15 -4.59 -5.01
CA ASP A 78 -15.12 -3.76 -5.73
C ASP A 78 -16.50 -4.42 -5.82
N SER A 79 -16.58 -5.74 -6.01
CA SER A 79 -17.86 -6.44 -6.01
C SER A 79 -18.52 -6.47 -4.62
N LEU A 80 -17.73 -6.62 -3.55
CA LEU A 80 -18.22 -6.49 -2.17
C LEU A 80 -18.80 -5.09 -1.91
N ARG A 81 -18.14 -4.02 -2.38
CA ARG A 81 -18.66 -2.65 -2.27
C ARG A 81 -19.99 -2.47 -2.98
N ILE A 82 -20.10 -2.94 -4.23
CA ILE A 82 -21.34 -2.84 -5.00
C ILE A 82 -22.48 -3.57 -4.28
N ASN A 83 -22.22 -4.75 -3.72
CA ASN A 83 -23.20 -5.51 -2.95
C ASN A 83 -23.64 -4.78 -1.68
N THR A 84 -22.70 -4.20 -0.91
CA THR A 84 -23.05 -3.42 0.29
C THR A 84 -23.88 -2.18 -0.07
N ALA A 85 -23.51 -1.45 -1.13
CA ALA A 85 -24.29 -0.32 -1.61
C ALA A 85 -25.71 -0.74 -2.06
N ALA A 86 -25.84 -1.82 -2.83
CA ALA A 86 -27.12 -2.34 -3.28
C ALA A 86 -28.02 -2.80 -2.13
N GLN A 87 -27.45 -3.42 -1.08
CA GLN A 87 -28.19 -3.80 0.12
C GLN A 87 -28.70 -2.59 0.90
N GLN A 88 -27.92 -1.51 0.99
CA GLN A 88 -28.34 -0.25 1.63
C GLN A 88 -29.51 0.43 0.89
N PHE A 89 -29.59 0.29 -0.45
CA PHE A 89 -30.75 0.73 -1.22
C PHE A 89 -31.96 -0.20 -1.12
N SER A 90 -31.76 -1.45 -0.70
CA SER A 90 -32.82 -2.48 -0.65
C SER A 90 -33.41 -2.68 0.75
N SER A 91 -32.80 -2.14 1.80
CA SER A 91 -33.15 -2.44 3.20
C SER A 91 -33.96 -1.37 3.94
N ASP A 92 -34.45 -0.30 3.29
CA ASP A 92 -35.30 0.65 4.00
C ASP A 92 -36.37 1.28 3.11
N GLY A 93 -37.61 0.85 3.30
CA GLY A 93 -38.83 1.49 2.81
C GLY A 93 -39.16 2.79 3.52
N SER A 94 -38.18 3.58 3.95
CA SER A 94 -38.37 4.92 4.50
C SER A 94 -37.47 5.93 3.80
N ILE A 95 -38.07 6.69 2.87
CA ILE A 95 -37.44 7.85 2.24
C ILE A 95 -37.49 8.99 3.26
N GLY A 96 -36.50 9.06 4.15
CA GLY A 96 -36.13 10.30 4.84
C GLY A 96 -35.28 11.19 3.91
N PRO A 97 -35.34 12.52 4.03
CA PRO A 97 -34.66 13.42 3.10
C PRO A 97 -33.16 13.16 3.14
N ILE A 98 -32.63 12.79 1.98
CA ILE A 98 -31.22 12.53 1.70
C ILE A 98 -30.46 13.82 1.99
N GLY A 99 -29.93 13.93 3.21
CA GLY A 99 -28.93 14.90 3.58
C GLY A 99 -27.61 14.49 2.93
N ASP A 100 -27.33 15.13 1.80
CA ASP A 100 -26.05 15.28 1.12
C ASP A 100 -25.27 13.99 0.78
N GLY A 101 -25.05 13.76 -0.52
CA GLY A 101 -24.41 12.56 -1.09
C GLY A 101 -22.98 12.23 -0.62
N GLY A 102 -22.46 12.91 0.40
CA GLY A 102 -21.18 12.66 1.02
C GLY A 102 -21.11 11.45 1.96
N GLY A 103 -22.25 10.94 2.48
CA GLY A 103 -22.26 9.81 3.42
C GLY A 103 -21.83 8.47 2.82
N ALA A 104 -22.39 8.12 1.66
CA ALA A 104 -22.05 6.88 0.94
C ALA A 104 -20.62 6.90 0.37
N ILE A 105 -20.15 8.07 -0.07
CA ILE A 105 -18.78 8.26 -0.58
C ILE A 105 -17.77 8.03 0.54
N ARG A 106 -18.00 8.60 1.73
CA ARG A 106 -17.10 8.44 2.89
C ARG A 106 -17.04 7.00 3.42
N LEU A 107 -18.15 6.26 3.37
CA LEU A 107 -18.17 4.85 3.77
C LEU A 107 -17.38 3.96 2.79
N ASN A 108 -17.58 4.16 1.48
CA ASN A 108 -16.82 3.45 0.45
C ASN A 108 -15.32 3.74 0.53
N GLN A 109 -14.95 4.99 0.83
CA GLN A 109 -13.57 5.40 1.06
C GLN A 109 -12.99 4.74 2.31
N GLY A 110 -13.72 4.72 3.43
CA GLY A 110 -13.29 4.05 4.66
C GLY A 110 -13.12 2.54 4.52
N ILE A 111 -13.97 1.87 3.73
CA ILE A 111 -13.82 0.45 3.39
C ILE A 111 -12.61 0.23 2.46
N ALA A 112 -12.32 1.18 1.54
CA ALA A 112 -11.13 1.15 0.70
C ALA A 112 -9.83 1.15 1.50
N ASP A 113 -9.76 2.08 2.45
CA ASP A 113 -8.59 2.31 3.27
C ASP A 113 -8.42 1.17 4.28
N ALA A 114 -9.52 0.66 4.85
CA ALA A 114 -9.50 -0.48 5.77
C ALA A 114 -9.15 -1.82 5.09
N GLN A 115 -9.41 -1.97 3.78
CA GLN A 115 -9.11 -3.19 3.02
C GLN A 115 -7.80 -3.11 2.22
N GLY A 116 -7.02 -2.02 2.36
CA GLY A 116 -5.70 -1.89 1.76
C GLY A 116 -5.70 -1.75 0.23
N VAL A 117 -6.79 -1.27 -0.38
CA VAL A 117 -6.92 -1.22 -1.85
C VAL A 117 -5.85 -0.34 -2.49
N GLY A 118 -5.48 0.78 -1.84
CA GLY A 118 -4.41 1.66 -2.32
C GLY A 118 -3.05 0.95 -2.39
N GLU A 119 -2.75 0.09 -1.41
CA GLU A 119 -1.51 -0.70 -1.39
C GLU A 119 -1.50 -1.77 -2.48
N LEU A 120 -2.65 -2.42 -2.72
CA LEU A 120 -2.82 -3.38 -3.82
C LEU A 120 -2.62 -2.71 -5.18
N GLN A 121 -3.19 -1.52 -5.39
CA GLN A 121 -3.02 -0.75 -6.62
C GLN A 121 -1.57 -0.30 -6.82
N ALA A 122 -0.90 0.16 -5.75
CA ALA A 122 0.52 0.51 -5.81
C ALA A 122 1.40 -0.69 -6.18
N ARG A 123 1.10 -1.89 -5.65
CA ARG A 123 1.80 -3.13 -5.99
C ARG A 123 1.57 -3.55 -7.44
N ILE A 124 0.32 -3.49 -7.92
CA ILE A 124 -0.02 -3.73 -9.33
C ILE A 124 0.78 -2.81 -10.25
N GLY A 125 0.86 -1.52 -9.93
CA GLY A 125 1.62 -0.55 -10.71
C GLY A 125 3.12 -0.88 -10.79
N ARG A 126 3.74 -1.30 -9.68
CA ARG A 126 5.15 -1.73 -9.65
C ARG A 126 5.40 -2.96 -10.51
N ILE A 127 4.56 -3.99 -10.40
CA ILE A 127 4.70 -5.23 -11.19
C ILE A 127 4.53 -4.94 -12.69
N LYS A 128 3.53 -4.13 -13.06
CA LYS A 128 3.33 -3.70 -14.45
C LYS A 128 4.56 -3.00 -15.01
N ALA A 129 5.15 -2.06 -14.26
CA ALA A 129 6.35 -1.35 -14.71
C ALA A 129 7.52 -2.32 -15.00
N ILE A 130 7.76 -3.29 -14.11
CA ILE A 130 8.83 -4.29 -14.30
C ILE A 130 8.56 -5.17 -15.53
N LEU A 131 7.33 -5.63 -15.72
CA LEU A 131 6.98 -6.45 -16.88
C LEU A 131 7.08 -5.66 -18.20
N THR A 132 6.69 -4.39 -18.20
CA THR A 132 6.88 -3.48 -19.35
C THR A 132 8.35 -3.31 -19.68
N ASP A 133 9.20 -3.05 -18.68
CA ASP A 133 10.65 -2.90 -18.87
C ASP A 133 11.30 -4.17 -19.44
N ARG A 134 10.71 -5.34 -19.15
CA ARG A 134 11.13 -6.65 -19.69
C ARG A 134 10.51 -6.99 -21.06
N GLY A 135 9.66 -6.13 -21.62
CA GLY A 135 8.97 -6.37 -22.88
C GLY A 135 7.90 -7.47 -22.83
N VAL A 136 7.37 -7.78 -21.65
CA VAL A 136 6.31 -8.77 -21.46
C VAL A 136 4.95 -8.10 -21.67
N ASP A 137 4.15 -8.62 -22.59
CA ASP A 137 2.77 -8.18 -22.78
C ASP A 137 1.83 -8.89 -21.79
N PHE A 138 1.13 -8.09 -20.99
CA PHE A 138 0.19 -8.53 -19.96
C PHE A 138 -1.18 -7.87 -20.09
N ASP A 139 -1.38 -6.97 -21.05
CA ASP A 139 -2.66 -6.28 -21.27
C ASP A 139 -3.58 -7.06 -22.23
N THR A 140 -3.09 -8.14 -22.85
CA THR A 140 -3.85 -9.02 -23.76
C THR A 140 -4.59 -10.20 -23.09
N ARG A 141 -4.76 -10.23 -21.76
CA ARG A 141 -5.42 -11.35 -21.06
C ARG A 141 -6.63 -10.93 -20.21
#